data_AF-A0A543PDS1-F1
#
_entry.id   AF-A0A543PDS1-F1
#
_cell.length_a   1.000
_cell.length_b   1.000
_cell.length_c   1.000
_cell.angle_alpha   90.00
_cell.angle_beta   90.00
_cell.angle_gamma   90.00
#
_symmetry.space_group_name_H-M   'P 1'
#
loop_
_entity.id
_entity.type
_entity.pdbx_description
1 polymer ?
#
loop_
_entity_poly.entity_id
_entity_poly.type
_entity_poly.pdbx_seq_one_letter_code
_entity_poly.pdbx_strand_id
1 'polypeptide(L)'
;MCRNIRPLSNFEPPATDDEIQAAALQYVRKISGTTKPSRVNAEAFDRAVAEVAAASTRLLDSLLTSAPPKDREIEAAKARERAALRYGT
;
A
#
# COMPACT_ATOMS: atom_id res chain seq x y z
N MET A 1 -9.39 -5.61 8.82
CA MET A 1 -8.91 -5.03 7.54
C MET A 1 -7.69 -4.15 7.78
N CYS A 2 -6.65 -4.24 6.94
CA CYS A 2 -5.55 -3.28 6.89
C CYS A 2 -6.08 -1.91 6.45
N ARG A 3 -6.57 -1.11 7.39
CA ARG A 3 -7.14 0.22 7.11
C ARG A 3 -6.13 1.21 6.50
N ASN A 4 -4.85 0.81 6.38
CA ASN A 4 -3.75 1.65 5.96
C ASN A 4 -3.09 1.24 4.62
N ILE A 5 -3.54 0.15 3.99
CA ILE A 5 -3.05 -0.22 2.64
C ILE A 5 -4.02 0.37 1.62
N ARG A 6 -3.52 1.24 0.73
CA ARG A 6 -4.32 1.88 -0.33
C ARG A 6 -4.18 1.11 -1.65
N PRO A 7 -5.21 1.10 -2.52
CA PRO A 7 -5.06 0.59 -3.87
C PRO A 7 -3.99 1.38 -4.64
N LEU A 8 -3.09 0.68 -5.34
CA LEU A 8 -1.99 1.26 -6.13
C LEU A 8 -2.15 1.07 -7.64
N SER A 9 -3.16 0.33 -8.09
CA SER A 9 -3.36 0.06 -9.52
C SER A 9 -3.99 1.23 -10.28
N ASN A 10 -3.63 1.35 -11.56
CA ASN A 10 -4.22 2.28 -12.53
C ASN A 10 -4.11 3.75 -12.10
N PHE A 11 -2.89 4.21 -11.80
CA PHE A 11 -2.57 5.62 -11.55
C PHE A 11 -1.60 6.16 -12.59
N GLU A 12 -1.69 7.45 -12.86
CA GLU A 12 -0.71 8.22 -13.63
C GLU A 12 -0.19 9.36 -12.75
N PRO A 13 1.12 9.43 -12.43
CA PRO A 13 2.15 8.42 -12.72
C PRO A 13 1.93 7.10 -11.96
N PRO A 14 2.49 5.97 -12.45
CA PRO A 14 2.35 4.66 -11.84
C PRO A 14 2.86 4.61 -10.38
N ALA A 15 2.47 3.55 -9.66
CA ALA A 15 2.91 3.29 -8.28
C ALA A 15 4.44 3.34 -8.18
N THR A 16 4.97 4.05 -7.18
CA THR A 16 6.42 4.07 -6.95
C THR A 16 6.84 2.88 -6.09
N ASP A 17 8.11 2.49 -6.18
CA ASP A 17 8.68 1.42 -5.35
C ASP A 17 8.48 1.67 -3.86
N ASP A 18 8.60 2.94 -3.41
CA ASP A 18 8.38 3.32 -2.01
C ASP A 18 6.94 3.07 -1.55
N GLU A 19 5.95 3.29 -2.41
CA GLU A 19 4.55 3.04 -2.09
C GLU A 19 4.25 1.55 -2.01
N ILE A 20 4.84 0.77 -2.92
CA ILE A 20 4.74 -0.69 -2.92
C ILE A 20 5.41 -1.25 -1.66
N GLN A 21 6.60 -0.76 -1.31
CA GLN A 21 7.33 -1.15 -0.11
C GLN A 21 6.56 -0.77 1.16
N ALA A 22 5.96 0.42 1.21
CA ALA A 22 5.13 0.85 2.32
C ALA A 22 3.89 -0.04 2.47
N ALA A 23 3.23 -0.41 1.36
CA ALA A 23 2.09 -1.32 1.37
C ALA A 23 2.48 -2.72 1.87
N ALA A 24 3.60 -3.26 1.38
CA ALA A 24 4.16 -4.54 1.80
C ALA A 24 4.48 -4.54 3.30
N LEU A 25 5.11 -3.47 3.81
CA LEU A 25 5.39 -3.30 5.23
C LEU A 25 4.11 -3.35 6.08
N GLN A 26 3.06 -2.63 5.67
CA GLN A 26 1.79 -2.64 6.41
C GLN A 26 1.10 -4.01 6.37
N TYR A 27 1.22 -4.75 5.26
CA TYR A 27 0.73 -6.11 5.14
C TYR A 27 1.45 -7.03 6.13
N VAL A 28 2.79 -7.05 6.11
CA VAL A 28 3.59 -7.89 7.00
C VAL A 28 3.35 -7.54 8.46
N ARG A 29 3.25 -6.24 8.82
CA ARG A 29 2.86 -5.82 10.18
C ARG A 29 1.51 -6.37 10.59
N LYS A 30 0.54 -6.39 9.68
CA LYS A 30 -0.80 -6.90 9.99
C LYS A 30 -0.78 -8.41 10.22
N ILE A 31 -0.10 -9.16 9.38
CA ILE A 31 -0.06 -10.63 9.45
C ILE A 31 0.76 -11.09 10.65
N SER A 32 1.93 -10.48 10.87
CA SER A 32 2.81 -10.82 11.99
C SER A 32 2.28 -10.35 13.35
N GLY A 33 1.34 -9.40 13.38
CA GLY A 33 0.83 -8.80 14.63
C GLY A 33 1.82 -7.88 15.33
N THR A 34 2.97 -7.56 14.71
CA THR A 34 3.96 -6.64 15.27
C THR A 34 4.25 -5.48 14.32
N THR A 35 4.33 -4.27 14.89
CA THR A 35 4.75 -3.07 14.15
C THR A 35 6.26 -2.90 14.10
N LYS A 36 6.97 -3.47 15.09
CA LYS A 36 8.41 -3.45 15.25
C LYS A 36 8.89 -4.85 15.65
N PRO A 37 9.55 -5.61 14.77
CA PRO A 37 10.03 -6.94 15.11
C PRO A 37 11.07 -6.88 16.23
N SER A 38 11.19 -7.97 17.01
CA SER A 38 12.31 -8.14 17.92
C SER A 38 13.62 -8.29 17.13
N ARG A 39 14.77 -8.07 17.78
CA ARG A 39 16.09 -8.21 17.13
C ARG A 39 16.27 -9.59 16.47
N VAL A 40 15.74 -10.65 17.10
CA VAL A 40 15.82 -12.03 16.59
C VAL A 40 14.98 -12.22 15.34
N ASN A 41 13.85 -11.51 15.22
CA ASN A 41 12.91 -11.66 14.12
C ASN A 41 13.11 -10.63 12.99
N ALA A 42 14.03 -9.68 13.14
CA ALA A 42 14.22 -8.57 12.20
C ALA A 42 14.49 -9.07 10.78
N GLU A 43 15.43 -10.00 10.60
CA GLU A 43 15.78 -10.54 9.28
C GLU A 43 14.62 -11.28 8.60
N ALA A 44 13.86 -12.08 9.37
CA ALA A 44 12.68 -12.76 8.83
C ALA A 44 11.58 -11.77 8.43
N PHE A 45 11.39 -10.72 9.23
CA PHE A 45 10.43 -9.66 8.97
C PHE A 45 10.81 -8.87 7.71
N ASP A 46 12.07 -8.44 7.59
CA ASP A 46 12.55 -7.64 6.47
C ASP A 46 12.52 -8.42 5.15
N ARG A 47 12.88 -9.72 5.17
CA ARG A 47 12.71 -10.60 4.01
C ARG A 47 11.26 -10.71 3.56
N ALA A 48 10.33 -10.93 4.49
CA ALA A 48 8.91 -11.02 4.16
C ALA A 48 8.40 -9.71 3.52
N VAL A 49 8.86 -8.54 3.99
CA VAL A 49 8.51 -7.26 3.37
C VAL A 49 9.02 -7.19 1.94
N ALA A 50 10.30 -7.53 1.71
CA ALA A 50 10.91 -7.50 0.38
C ALA A 50 10.21 -8.46 -0.61
N GLU A 51 9.87 -9.68 -0.18
CA GLU A 51 9.18 -10.67 -1.02
C GLU A 51 7.77 -10.21 -1.40
N VAL A 52 7.03 -9.65 -0.45
CA VAL A 52 5.68 -9.10 -0.70
C VAL A 52 5.74 -7.90 -1.63
N ALA A 53 6.74 -7.02 -1.47
CA ALA A 53 6.93 -5.89 -2.37
C ALA A 53 7.25 -6.33 -3.80
N ALA A 54 8.17 -7.29 -3.96
CA ALA A 54 8.53 -7.85 -5.26
C ALA A 54 7.33 -8.55 -5.94
N ALA A 55 6.54 -9.32 -5.18
CA ALA A 55 5.32 -9.94 -5.69
C ALA A 55 4.26 -8.91 -6.11
N SER A 56 4.12 -7.84 -5.31
CA SER A 56 3.18 -6.76 -5.58
C SER A 56 3.57 -5.93 -6.81
N THR A 57 4.86 -5.69 -7.02
CA THR A 57 5.41 -5.04 -8.23
C THR A 57 5.03 -5.84 -9.47
N ARG A 58 5.36 -7.14 -9.50
CA ARG A 58 5.00 -8.03 -10.62
C ARG A 58 3.50 -8.06 -10.88
N LEU A 59 2.68 -8.05 -9.83
CA LEU A 59 1.24 -7.97 -9.96
C LEU A 59 0.84 -6.66 -10.66
N LEU A 60 1.29 -5.51 -10.16
CA LEU A 60 0.94 -4.20 -10.71
C LEU A 60 1.36 -4.07 -12.18
N ASP A 61 2.53 -4.58 -12.55
CA ASP A 61 3.03 -4.58 -13.94
C ASP A 61 2.16 -5.46 -14.87
N SER A 62 1.55 -6.52 -14.32
CA SER A 62 0.73 -7.47 -15.09
C SER A 62 -0.74 -7.05 -15.22
N LEU A 63 -1.21 -6.11 -14.40
CA LEU A 63 -2.61 -5.71 -14.37
C LEU A 63 -2.94 -4.82 -15.56
N LEU A 64 -3.80 -5.32 -16.45
CA LEU A 64 -4.38 -4.56 -17.56
C LEU A 64 -5.76 -4.02 -17.19
N THR A 65 -6.08 -2.83 -17.65
CA THR A 65 -7.40 -2.22 -17.47
C THR A 65 -7.74 -1.31 -18.64
N SER A 66 -9.02 -1.25 -19.00
CA SER A 66 -9.56 -0.29 -19.98
C SER A 66 -10.07 0.99 -19.33
N ALA A 67 -10.11 1.05 -18.00
CA ALA A 67 -10.53 2.25 -17.27
C ALA A 67 -9.47 3.35 -17.41
N PRO A 68 -9.88 4.64 -17.49
CA PRO A 68 -8.92 5.74 -17.51
C PRO A 68 -8.07 5.75 -16.24
N PRO A 69 -6.78 6.16 -16.32
CA PRO A 69 -5.91 6.24 -15.16
C PRO A 69 -6.46 7.22 -14.13
N LYS A 70 -6.23 6.90 -12.85
CA LYS A 70 -6.61 7.75 -11.72
C LYS A 70 -5.52 8.77 -11.44
N ASP A 71 -5.94 9.97 -11.07
CA ASP A 71 -5.06 11.01 -10.54
C ASP A 71 -4.95 10.88 -9.02
N ARG A 72 -3.73 10.94 -8.51
CA ARG A 72 -3.41 10.73 -7.09
C ARG A 72 -3.95 11.85 -6.21
N GLU A 73 -3.82 13.10 -6.65
CA GLU A 73 -4.27 14.27 -5.91
C GLU A 73 -5.79 14.32 -5.83
N ILE A 74 -6.48 13.97 -6.91
CA ILE A 74 -7.95 13.85 -6.94
C ILE A 74 -8.41 12.76 -5.97
N GLU A 75 -7.79 11.58 -5.98
CA GLU A 75 -8.18 10.49 -5.07
C GLU A 75 -7.87 10.83 -3.60
N ALA A 76 -6.77 11.55 -3.34
CA ALA A 76 -6.45 12.06 -2.00
C ALA A 76 -7.44 13.14 -1.53
N ALA A 77 -7.87 14.05 -2.41
CA ALA A 77 -8.89 15.05 -2.11
C ALA A 77 -10.24 14.40 -1.77
N LYS A 78 -10.72 13.46 -2.60
CA LYS A 78 -11.93 12.67 -2.31
C LYS A 78 -11.83 11.92 -0.99
N ALA A 79 -10.65 11.39 -0.65
CA ALA A 79 -10.45 10.73 0.64
C ALA A 79 -10.54 11.70 1.83
N ARG A 80 -9.98 12.91 1.70
CA ARG A 80 -10.09 13.97 2.71
C ARG A 80 -11.54 14.44 2.91
N GLU A 81 -12.27 14.67 1.83
CA GLU A 81 -13.70 15.04 1.90
C GLU A 81 -14.53 13.96 2.60
N ARG A 82 -14.33 12.68 2.24
CA ARG A 82 -14.99 11.56 2.93
C ARG A 82 -14.63 11.48 4.41
N ALA A 83 -13.40 11.83 4.78
CA ALA A 83 -12.99 11.87 6.19
C ALA A 83 -13.63 13.04 6.93
N ALA A 84 -13.69 14.23 6.32
CA ALA A 84 -14.37 15.40 6.88
C ALA A 84 -15.86 15.14 7.11
N LEU A 85 -16.55 14.45 6.19
CA LEU A 85 -17.96 14.07 6.39
C LEU A 85 -18.17 13.09 7.55
N ARG A 86 -17.17 12.25 7.88
CA ARG A 86 -17.27 11.25 8.94
C ARG A 86 -16.81 11.75 10.30
N TYR A 87 -15.81 12.62 10.33
CA TYR A 87 -15.08 13.01 11.54
C TYR A 87 -15.04 14.52 11.76
N GLY A 88 -15.59 15.31 10.84
CA GLY A 88 -15.66 16.76 10.95
C GLY A 88 -16.71 17.16 11.99
N THR A 89 -16.22 17.58 13.15
CA THR A 89 -16.89 18.49 14.09
C THR A 89 -16.08 19.77 14.16
#